data_AF-A0A949W0B7-F1
#
_entry.id   AF-A0A949W0B7-F1
#
_cell.length_a   1.000
_cell.length_b   1.000
_cell.length_c   1.000
_cell.angle_alpha   90.00
_cell.angle_beta   90.00
_cell.angle_gamma   90.00
#
_symmetry.space_group_name_H-M   'P 1'
#
loop_
_entity.id
_entity.type
_entity.pdbx_description
1 polymer ?
#
loop_
_entity_poly.entity_id
_entity_poly.type
_entity_poly.pdbx_seq_one_letter_code
_entity_poly.pdbx_strand_id
1 'polypeptide(L)'
;MKPILFQYRSRKLHTDDIAFIKALIDSYFLKGRSYISRELCKSWNWVQPNGKLKEYAARDLLLRLEEQGLVALPGRIRPKNNLKPKIFDQIPLFVKSTLGGTITGYEIPTIQVVKDPQESYLWGYLLYHYHYLGCPRLVGEHIRHIVHIGNQVVACLGWASAAWKVKDRDRFTGWDKTTKRTHLHLIASNVRFLIPPWVTVKHLASKVLSLALKRLSHDWEAVYGHPVYLAETFVDTARFQGTCYQAANWLRVGKTKGSAKRGNTYRYHGQTKELFTFLEHEDVSPYNNHAEQQMRKPVLTRKVSQQNRSEDGAKTQAILMSLLRSAELQRINPVENLLASAKNALMVKTPSGFACKIAC
;
A
#
# COMPACT_ATOMS: atom_id res chain seq x y z
N MET A 1 15.81 -26.81 -30.21
CA MET A 1 14.89 -26.25 -29.21
C MET A 1 13.50 -26.21 -29.83
N LYS A 2 12.45 -26.76 -29.20
CA LYS A 2 11.09 -26.73 -29.78
C LYS A 2 10.62 -25.27 -29.95
N PRO A 3 9.98 -24.89 -31.07
CA PRO A 3 9.52 -23.52 -31.28
C PRO A 3 8.49 -23.14 -30.21
N ILE A 4 8.52 -21.89 -29.76
CA ILE A 4 7.51 -21.34 -28.85
C ILE A 4 6.34 -20.92 -29.72
N LEU A 5 5.20 -21.61 -29.60
CA LEU A 5 4.00 -21.31 -30.36
C LEU A 5 3.17 -20.19 -29.71
N PHE A 6 3.20 -20.11 -28.39
CA PHE A 6 2.47 -19.08 -27.66
C PHE A 6 3.19 -18.73 -26.36
N GLN A 7 3.18 -17.45 -25.99
CA GLN A 7 3.69 -17.00 -24.71
C GLN A 7 2.59 -16.36 -23.88
N TYR A 8 2.29 -16.97 -22.74
CA TYR A 8 1.35 -16.44 -21.76
C TYR A 8 2.08 -16.04 -20.48
N ARG A 9 2.21 -14.74 -20.26
CA ARG A 9 2.96 -14.18 -19.12
C ARG A 9 4.40 -14.71 -19.10
N SER A 10 4.77 -15.54 -18.12
CA SER A 10 6.07 -16.22 -18.03
C SER A 10 6.08 -17.63 -18.62
N ARG A 11 4.93 -18.19 -18.97
CA ARG A 11 4.83 -19.54 -19.52
C ARG A 11 5.00 -19.51 -21.03
N LYS A 12 5.94 -20.30 -21.54
CA LYS A 12 6.14 -20.58 -22.97
C LYS A 12 5.41 -21.89 -23.27
N LEU A 13 4.61 -21.90 -24.32
CA LEU A 13 3.87 -23.07 -24.79
C LEU A 13 4.45 -23.53 -26.12
N HIS A 14 4.68 -24.82 -26.21
CA HIS A 14 5.19 -25.53 -27.37
C HIS A 14 4.09 -26.38 -28.00
N THR A 15 4.41 -27.05 -29.12
CA THR A 15 3.47 -27.90 -29.84
C THR A 15 2.79 -28.95 -28.94
N ASP A 16 3.57 -29.63 -28.10
CA ASP A 16 3.03 -30.65 -27.18
C ASP A 16 2.04 -30.06 -26.17
N ASP A 17 2.31 -28.85 -25.65
CA ASP A 17 1.40 -28.18 -24.70
C ASP A 17 0.06 -27.86 -25.36
N ILE A 18 0.10 -27.37 -26.61
CA ILE A 18 -1.12 -27.06 -27.38
C ILE A 18 -1.88 -28.34 -27.71
N ALA A 19 -1.19 -29.41 -28.12
CA ALA A 19 -1.80 -30.71 -28.37
C ALA A 19 -2.47 -31.28 -27.11
N PHE A 20 -1.79 -31.20 -25.96
CA PHE A 20 -2.34 -31.58 -24.66
C PHE A 20 -3.59 -30.77 -24.32
N ILE A 21 -3.55 -29.44 -24.48
CA ILE A 21 -4.71 -28.58 -24.20
C ILE A 21 -5.89 -28.93 -25.12
N LYS A 22 -5.66 -29.21 -26.40
CA LYS A 22 -6.72 -29.65 -27.33
C LYS A 22 -7.37 -30.95 -26.86
N ALA A 23 -6.58 -31.98 -26.59
CA ALA A 23 -7.08 -33.27 -26.08
C ALA A 23 -7.87 -33.11 -24.76
N LEU A 24 -7.40 -32.24 -23.87
CA LEU A 24 -8.09 -31.92 -22.62
C LEU A 24 -9.43 -31.22 -22.86
N ILE A 25 -9.48 -30.29 -23.82
CA ILE A 25 -10.72 -29.61 -24.21
C ILE A 25 -11.70 -30.63 -24.79
N ASP A 26 -11.27 -31.48 -25.71
CA ASP A 26 -12.13 -32.48 -26.37
C ASP A 26 -12.72 -33.46 -25.33
N SER A 27 -11.90 -33.95 -24.40
CA SER A 27 -12.32 -34.86 -23.33
C SER A 27 -13.38 -34.28 -22.39
N TYR A 28 -13.43 -32.95 -22.25
CA TYR A 28 -14.30 -32.27 -21.29
C TYR A 28 -15.15 -31.17 -21.93
N PHE A 29 -15.36 -31.21 -23.24
CA PHE A 29 -16.00 -30.15 -24.02
C PHE A 29 -17.39 -29.80 -23.46
N LEU A 30 -18.22 -30.83 -23.22
CA LEU A 30 -19.58 -30.68 -22.70
C LEU A 30 -19.64 -30.23 -21.24
N LYS A 31 -18.58 -30.42 -20.45
CA LYS A 31 -18.50 -29.95 -19.05
C LYS A 31 -18.21 -28.44 -18.95
N GLY A 32 -17.85 -27.81 -20.07
CA GLY A 32 -17.70 -26.37 -20.20
C GLY A 32 -16.38 -25.80 -19.69
N ARG A 33 -16.14 -24.53 -20.04
CA ARG A 33 -14.87 -23.81 -19.83
C ARG A 33 -14.37 -23.83 -18.38
N SER A 34 -15.28 -23.79 -17.40
CA SER A 34 -14.90 -23.77 -15.98
C SER A 34 -14.32 -25.08 -15.50
N TYR A 35 -14.84 -26.21 -15.99
CA TYR A 35 -14.32 -27.54 -15.67
C TYR A 35 -12.97 -27.76 -16.34
N ILE A 36 -12.87 -27.46 -17.64
CA ILE A 36 -11.62 -27.56 -18.43
C ILE A 36 -10.49 -26.78 -17.75
N SER A 37 -10.74 -25.55 -17.28
CA SER A 37 -9.70 -24.77 -16.60
C SER A 37 -9.20 -25.40 -15.29
N ARG A 38 -10.06 -26.13 -14.57
CA ARG A 38 -9.67 -26.81 -13.34
C ARG A 38 -8.84 -28.05 -13.63
N GLU A 39 -9.27 -28.85 -14.61
CA GLU A 39 -8.50 -30.03 -15.03
C GLU A 39 -7.15 -29.62 -15.59
N LEU A 40 -7.08 -28.53 -16.38
CA LEU A 40 -5.80 -27.99 -16.84
C LEU A 40 -4.90 -27.62 -15.67
N CYS A 41 -5.44 -26.92 -14.66
CA CYS A 41 -4.68 -26.61 -13.46
C CYS A 41 -4.21 -27.87 -12.72
N LYS A 42 -5.03 -28.91 -12.60
CA LYS A 42 -4.65 -30.17 -11.93
C LYS A 42 -3.54 -30.89 -12.71
N SER A 43 -3.72 -31.10 -14.01
CA SER A 43 -2.75 -31.82 -14.85
C SER A 43 -1.38 -31.13 -14.90
N TRP A 44 -1.36 -29.80 -14.84
CA TRP A 44 -0.11 -29.03 -14.83
C TRP A 44 0.43 -28.74 -13.43
N ASN A 45 -0.23 -29.26 -12.38
CA ASN A 45 0.01 -28.87 -10.98
C ASN A 45 0.11 -27.33 -10.82
N TRP A 46 -0.77 -26.61 -11.51
CA TRP A 46 -0.74 -25.16 -11.60
C TRP A 46 -1.52 -24.53 -10.44
N VAL A 47 -0.87 -24.53 -9.28
CA VAL A 47 -1.40 -24.07 -8.00
C VAL A 47 -0.76 -22.75 -7.53
N GLN A 48 -1.43 -22.10 -6.58
CA GLN A 48 -0.92 -21.02 -5.73
C GLN A 48 -0.12 -21.60 -4.55
N PRO A 49 0.66 -20.79 -3.81
CA PRO A 49 1.39 -21.28 -2.64
C PRO A 49 0.48 -21.91 -1.58
N ASN A 50 -0.74 -21.39 -1.38
CA ASN A 50 -1.78 -22.01 -0.55
C ASN A 50 -2.45 -23.28 -1.14
N GLY A 51 -1.92 -23.86 -2.21
CA GLY A 51 -2.46 -25.06 -2.87
C GLY A 51 -3.71 -24.85 -3.72
N LYS A 52 -4.35 -23.67 -3.71
CA LYS A 52 -5.53 -23.40 -4.54
C LYS A 52 -5.17 -23.31 -6.02
N LEU A 53 -5.98 -23.91 -6.88
CA LEU A 53 -5.78 -23.89 -8.34
C LEU A 53 -5.76 -22.46 -8.90
N LYS A 54 -4.87 -22.20 -9.88
CA LYS A 54 -4.79 -20.91 -10.60
C LYS A 54 -5.85 -20.79 -11.71
N GLU A 55 -7.11 -21.10 -11.38
CA GLU A 55 -8.21 -21.20 -12.35
C GLU A 55 -8.39 -19.94 -13.20
N TYR A 56 -8.29 -18.75 -12.61
CA TYR A 56 -8.42 -17.50 -13.36
C TYR A 56 -7.30 -17.32 -14.39
N ALA A 57 -6.07 -17.69 -14.04
CA ALA A 57 -4.94 -17.62 -14.96
C ALA A 57 -5.09 -18.66 -16.08
N ALA A 58 -5.57 -19.86 -15.77
CA ALA A 58 -5.86 -20.90 -16.75
C ALA A 58 -7.01 -20.50 -17.69
N ARG A 59 -8.09 -19.91 -17.17
CA ARG A 59 -9.21 -19.40 -17.99
C ARG A 59 -8.77 -18.28 -18.93
N ASP A 60 -7.97 -17.33 -18.45
CA ASP A 60 -7.42 -16.27 -19.29
C ASP A 60 -6.45 -16.85 -20.34
N LEU A 61 -5.60 -17.82 -19.99
CA LEU A 61 -4.75 -18.53 -20.95
C LEU A 61 -5.57 -19.19 -22.07
N LEU A 62 -6.56 -20.00 -21.71
CA LEU A 62 -7.43 -20.70 -22.68
C LEU A 62 -8.14 -19.69 -23.59
N LEU A 63 -8.64 -18.59 -23.03
CA LEU A 63 -9.25 -17.52 -23.81
C LEU A 63 -8.25 -16.92 -24.81
N ARG A 64 -6.99 -16.68 -24.41
CA ARG A 64 -5.98 -16.13 -25.33
C ARG A 64 -5.62 -17.10 -26.44
N LEU A 65 -5.58 -18.40 -26.14
CA LEU A 65 -5.34 -19.42 -27.16
C LEU A 65 -6.48 -19.49 -28.17
N GLU A 66 -7.74 -19.37 -27.71
CA GLU A 66 -8.92 -19.27 -28.58
C GLU A 66 -8.89 -18.00 -29.43
N GLU A 67 -8.54 -16.84 -28.84
CA GLU A 67 -8.37 -15.56 -29.56
C GLU A 67 -7.30 -15.61 -30.66
N GLN A 68 -6.33 -16.54 -30.57
CA GLN A 68 -5.28 -16.76 -31.58
C GLN A 68 -5.60 -17.93 -32.52
N GLY A 69 -6.78 -18.55 -32.42
CA GLY A 69 -7.18 -19.69 -33.24
C GLY A 69 -6.41 -20.99 -32.95
N LEU A 70 -5.66 -21.06 -31.84
CA LEU A 70 -4.86 -22.23 -31.49
C LEU A 70 -5.70 -23.37 -30.89
N VAL A 71 -6.85 -23.04 -30.29
CA VAL A 71 -7.80 -23.99 -29.70
C VAL A 71 -9.24 -23.50 -29.92
N ALA A 72 -10.23 -24.39 -29.86
CA ALA A 72 -11.64 -24.02 -29.89
C ALA A 72 -12.28 -24.37 -28.54
N LEU A 73 -12.81 -23.40 -27.79
CA LEU A 73 -13.44 -23.67 -26.50
C LEU A 73 -14.94 -23.91 -26.65
N PRO A 74 -15.57 -24.71 -25.78
CA PRO A 74 -17.02 -24.86 -25.78
C PRO A 74 -17.73 -23.52 -25.59
N GLY A 75 -18.97 -23.43 -26.08
CA GLY A 75 -19.84 -22.28 -25.85
C GLY A 75 -19.98 -21.94 -24.36
N ARG A 76 -20.31 -20.68 -24.04
CA ARG A 76 -20.59 -20.30 -22.65
C ARG A 76 -21.91 -20.92 -22.20
N ILE A 77 -21.85 -21.70 -21.11
CA ILE A 77 -23.04 -22.25 -20.45
C ILE A 77 -23.89 -21.14 -19.79
N ARG A 78 -23.24 -20.09 -19.26
CA ARG A 78 -23.93 -18.97 -18.60
C ARG A 78 -23.60 -17.64 -19.28
N PRO A 79 -24.58 -16.71 -19.38
CA PRO A 79 -24.36 -15.38 -19.95
C PRO A 79 -23.38 -14.57 -19.09
N LYS A 80 -22.79 -13.52 -19.68
CA LYS A 80 -21.79 -12.66 -19.03
C LYS A 80 -22.45 -11.79 -17.94
N ASN A 81 -22.54 -12.30 -16.72
CA ASN A 81 -23.12 -11.57 -15.59
C ASN A 81 -22.14 -10.58 -14.91
N ASN A 82 -20.89 -10.50 -15.40
CA ASN A 82 -19.81 -9.71 -14.79
C ASN A 82 -19.94 -8.19 -14.99
N LEU A 83 -21.01 -7.75 -15.67
CA LEU A 83 -21.29 -6.34 -15.99
C LEU A 83 -22.34 -5.73 -15.05
N LYS A 84 -23.04 -6.52 -14.24
CA LYS A 84 -23.98 -5.97 -13.28
C LYS A 84 -23.21 -5.14 -12.25
N PRO A 85 -23.53 -3.86 -12.06
CA PRO A 85 -22.93 -3.07 -10.99
C PRO A 85 -23.25 -3.75 -9.66
N LYS A 86 -22.27 -3.77 -8.73
CA LYS A 86 -22.58 -4.12 -7.35
C LYS A 86 -23.37 -2.96 -6.77
N ILE A 87 -24.57 -3.27 -6.30
CA ILE A 87 -25.50 -2.32 -5.72
C ILE A 87 -25.55 -2.61 -4.22
N PHE A 88 -25.40 -1.57 -3.40
CA PHE A 88 -25.36 -1.64 -1.94
C PHE A 88 -26.55 -0.90 -1.34
N ASP A 89 -27.75 -1.23 -1.79
CA ASP A 89 -28.98 -0.50 -1.43
C ASP A 89 -29.48 -0.84 -0.01
N GLN A 90 -29.18 -2.05 0.48
CA GLN A 90 -29.59 -2.44 1.83
C GLN A 90 -28.58 -1.89 2.82
N ILE A 91 -29.05 -1.18 3.85
CA ILE A 91 -28.20 -0.69 4.91
C ILE A 91 -27.89 -1.87 5.86
N PRO A 92 -26.62 -2.31 5.98
CA PRO A 92 -26.24 -3.34 6.92
C PRO A 92 -26.36 -2.84 8.36
N LEU A 93 -26.47 -3.75 9.32
CA LEU A 93 -26.46 -3.40 10.74
C LEU A 93 -25.02 -3.02 11.16
N PHE A 94 -24.80 -1.77 11.55
CA PHE A 94 -23.57 -1.31 12.18
C PHE A 94 -23.83 -0.07 13.05
N VAL A 95 -23.00 0.14 14.08
CA VAL A 95 -23.09 1.32 14.93
C VAL A 95 -22.53 2.55 14.20
N LYS A 96 -23.32 3.62 14.16
CA LYS A 96 -22.99 4.90 13.51
C LYS A 96 -23.05 6.06 14.51
N SER A 97 -22.29 5.95 15.62
CA SER A 97 -22.20 7.04 16.59
C SER A 97 -21.07 8.01 16.24
N THR A 98 -21.20 9.29 16.58
CA THR A 98 -20.15 10.27 16.33
C THR A 98 -18.99 10.04 17.31
N LEU A 99 -17.78 9.86 16.78
CA LEU A 99 -16.56 9.70 17.58
C LEU A 99 -15.61 10.86 17.30
N GLY A 100 -15.16 11.56 18.35
CA GLY A 100 -14.28 12.73 18.26
C GLY A 100 -13.08 12.63 19.19
N GLY A 101 -12.44 13.75 19.51
CA GLY A 101 -11.30 13.75 20.46
C GLY A 101 -10.02 13.13 19.89
N THR A 102 -9.26 12.45 20.75
CA THR A 102 -7.93 11.90 20.42
C THR A 102 -7.92 10.39 20.65
N ILE A 103 -7.20 9.65 19.80
CA ILE A 103 -7.13 8.18 19.88
C ILE A 103 -6.67 7.62 21.24
N THR A 104 -5.97 8.41 22.05
CA THR A 104 -5.53 8.04 23.41
C THR A 104 -6.68 7.93 24.42
N GLY A 105 -7.84 8.52 24.12
CA GLY A 105 -9.05 8.42 24.94
C GLY A 105 -9.93 7.21 24.62
N TYR A 106 -9.49 6.33 23.73
CA TYR A 106 -10.23 5.15 23.29
C TYR A 106 -9.42 3.88 23.54
N GLU A 107 -10.13 2.75 23.58
CA GLU A 107 -9.53 1.43 23.49
C GLU A 107 -8.70 1.28 22.21
N ILE A 108 -7.72 0.37 22.25
CA ILE A 108 -6.88 0.10 21.08
C ILE A 108 -7.76 -0.46 19.96
N PRO A 109 -7.72 0.12 18.74
CA PRO A 109 -8.52 -0.38 17.64
C PRO A 109 -8.19 -1.84 17.32
N THR A 110 -9.21 -2.66 17.14
CA THR A 110 -9.08 -4.07 16.75
C THR A 110 -9.26 -4.20 15.24
N ILE A 111 -8.45 -5.05 14.61
CA ILE A 111 -8.51 -5.28 13.16
C ILE A 111 -8.96 -6.71 12.91
N GLN A 112 -9.88 -6.89 11.97
CA GLN A 112 -10.29 -8.20 11.50
C GLN A 112 -10.21 -8.32 9.98
N VAL A 113 -9.74 -9.48 9.52
CA VAL A 113 -9.82 -9.86 8.11
C VAL A 113 -11.25 -10.25 7.80
N VAL A 114 -11.86 -9.60 6.80
CA VAL A 114 -13.21 -9.86 6.34
C VAL A 114 -13.29 -11.25 5.71
N LYS A 115 -14.06 -12.15 6.31
CA LYS A 115 -14.16 -13.56 5.87
C LYS A 115 -15.54 -13.94 5.37
N ASP A 116 -16.59 -13.48 6.03
CA ASP A 116 -17.95 -13.93 5.73
C ASP A 116 -18.72 -12.97 4.78
N PRO A 117 -19.87 -13.41 4.22
CA PRO A 117 -20.66 -12.60 3.31
C PRO A 117 -21.22 -11.31 3.91
N GLN A 118 -21.56 -11.29 5.21
CA GLN A 118 -22.16 -10.12 5.88
C GLN A 118 -21.10 -9.03 6.06
N GLU A 119 -19.92 -9.38 6.60
CA GLU A 119 -18.79 -8.46 6.70
C GLU A 119 -18.35 -7.98 5.31
N SER A 120 -18.35 -8.88 4.33
CA SER A 120 -18.04 -8.56 2.94
C SER A 120 -19.01 -7.54 2.36
N TYR A 121 -20.30 -7.63 2.71
CA TYR A 121 -21.31 -6.68 2.33
C TYR A 121 -21.13 -5.35 3.07
N LEU A 122 -20.92 -5.37 4.39
CA LEU A 122 -20.66 -4.19 5.22
C LEU A 122 -19.45 -3.38 4.72
N TRP A 123 -18.31 -4.04 4.51
CA TRP A 123 -17.11 -3.40 3.97
C TRP A 123 -17.36 -2.77 2.60
N GLY A 124 -18.11 -3.49 1.75
CA GLY A 124 -18.47 -3.00 0.42
C GLY A 124 -19.42 -1.81 0.48
N TYR A 125 -20.43 -1.86 1.36
CA TYR A 125 -21.40 -0.80 1.62
C TYR A 125 -20.69 0.47 2.09
N LEU A 126 -19.81 0.36 3.09
CA LEU A 126 -19.08 1.51 3.64
C LEU A 126 -18.21 2.18 2.58
N LEU A 127 -17.47 1.42 1.78
CA LEU A 127 -16.66 2.00 0.71
C LEU A 127 -17.49 2.53 -0.45
N TYR A 128 -18.60 1.88 -0.79
CA TYR A 128 -19.48 2.33 -1.86
C TYR A 128 -20.07 3.70 -1.55
N HIS A 129 -20.60 3.88 -0.34
CA HIS A 129 -21.31 5.09 0.06
C HIS A 129 -20.41 6.21 0.58
N TYR A 130 -19.25 5.88 1.20
CA TYR A 130 -18.46 6.89 1.93
C TYR A 130 -17.02 7.08 1.44
N HIS A 131 -16.49 6.19 0.59
CA HIS A 131 -15.15 6.39 0.02
C HIS A 131 -15.25 7.16 -1.30
N TYR A 132 -14.44 8.21 -1.48
CA TYR A 132 -14.49 9.10 -2.66
C TYR A 132 -14.20 8.41 -4.02
N LEU A 133 -13.59 7.23 -4.01
CA LEU A 133 -13.40 6.36 -5.21
C LEU A 133 -14.36 5.17 -5.28
N GLY A 134 -15.37 5.13 -4.40
CA GLY A 134 -16.31 4.03 -4.24
C GLY A 134 -15.65 2.69 -3.86
N CYS A 135 -16.48 1.65 -3.90
CA CYS A 135 -16.06 0.26 -3.67
C CYS A 135 -15.15 -0.22 -4.82
N PRO A 136 -13.91 -0.65 -4.53
CA PRO A 136 -12.99 -1.11 -5.56
C PRO A 136 -13.36 -2.50 -6.07
N ARG A 137 -12.96 -2.79 -7.30
CA ARG A 137 -12.78 -4.18 -7.75
C ARG A 137 -11.35 -4.61 -7.42
N LEU A 138 -11.20 -5.45 -6.41
CA LEU A 138 -9.91 -6.04 -6.04
C LEU A 138 -9.51 -7.10 -7.08
N VAL A 139 -8.26 -7.06 -7.52
CA VAL A 139 -7.72 -7.94 -8.56
C VAL A 139 -6.46 -8.60 -8.03
N GLY A 140 -6.31 -9.90 -8.30
CA GLY A 140 -5.22 -10.69 -7.76
C GLY A 140 -5.48 -11.10 -6.31
N GLU A 141 -4.41 -11.36 -5.59
CA GLU A 141 -4.42 -11.61 -4.16
C GLU A 141 -4.79 -10.31 -3.44
N HIS A 142 -5.71 -10.41 -2.48
CA HIS A 142 -6.21 -9.27 -1.74
C HIS A 142 -6.77 -9.69 -0.40
N ILE A 143 -6.70 -8.78 0.57
CA ILE A 143 -7.37 -8.91 1.86
C ILE A 143 -8.12 -7.62 2.16
N ARG A 144 -9.18 -7.74 2.95
CA ARG A 144 -10.02 -6.62 3.37
C ARG A 144 -10.01 -6.59 4.88
N HIS A 145 -9.71 -5.44 5.46
CA HIS A 145 -9.76 -5.23 6.90
C HIS A 145 -10.93 -4.32 7.26
N ILE A 146 -11.67 -4.71 8.31
CA ILE A 146 -12.54 -3.81 9.06
C ILE A 146 -11.89 -3.56 10.41
N VAL A 147 -11.97 -2.31 10.88
CA VAL A 147 -11.37 -1.89 12.14
C VAL A 147 -12.45 -1.38 13.08
N HIS A 148 -12.39 -1.82 14.34
CA HIS A 148 -13.36 -1.47 15.37
C HIS A 148 -12.72 -0.75 16.55
N ILE A 149 -13.50 0.09 17.22
CA ILE A 149 -13.30 0.51 18.61
C ILE A 149 -14.58 0.11 19.34
N GLY A 150 -14.48 -0.77 20.34
CA GLY A 150 -15.65 -1.49 20.86
C GLY A 150 -16.43 -2.17 19.73
N ASN A 151 -17.74 -1.90 19.66
CA ASN A 151 -18.63 -2.47 18.64
C ASN A 151 -18.82 -1.58 17.39
N GLN A 152 -18.10 -0.47 17.30
CA GLN A 152 -18.26 0.48 16.19
C GLN A 152 -17.15 0.32 15.15
N VAL A 153 -17.55 0.22 13.88
CA VAL A 153 -16.61 0.31 12.75
C VAL A 153 -16.06 1.72 12.66
N VAL A 154 -14.73 1.83 12.73
CA VAL A 154 -14.01 3.12 12.67
C VAL A 154 -13.11 3.25 11.44
N ALA A 155 -12.79 2.15 10.75
CA ALA A 155 -12.05 2.20 9.49
C ALA A 155 -12.28 0.96 8.61
N CYS A 156 -12.00 1.11 7.32
CA CYS A 156 -11.91 0.00 6.38
C CYS A 156 -10.62 0.13 5.55
N LEU A 157 -9.88 -0.98 5.38
CA LEU A 157 -8.73 -1.05 4.48
C LEU A 157 -8.95 -2.12 3.42
N GLY A 158 -8.47 -1.84 2.22
CA GLY A 158 -8.34 -2.82 1.14
C GLY A 158 -6.89 -2.95 0.74
N TRP A 159 -6.38 -4.17 0.75
CA TRP A 159 -5.05 -4.52 0.29
C TRP A 159 -5.17 -5.42 -0.94
N ALA A 160 -4.38 -5.19 -1.97
CA ALA A 160 -4.39 -6.00 -3.19
C ALA A 160 -2.99 -6.15 -3.77
N SER A 161 -2.80 -7.11 -4.69
CA SER A 161 -1.53 -7.29 -5.40
C SER A 161 -1.01 -5.98 -5.99
N ALA A 162 0.30 -5.77 -5.90
CA ALA A 162 0.96 -4.58 -6.41
C ALA A 162 0.77 -4.36 -7.92
N ALA A 163 0.80 -3.08 -8.32
CA ALA A 163 0.70 -2.73 -9.73
C ALA A 163 1.95 -3.15 -10.51
N TRP A 164 1.78 -3.75 -11.70
CA TRP A 164 2.91 -4.30 -12.48
C TRP A 164 3.95 -3.26 -12.94
N LYS A 165 3.49 -2.07 -13.34
CA LYS A 165 4.33 -1.02 -13.95
C LYS A 165 4.40 0.22 -13.08
N VAL A 166 5.34 0.24 -12.14
CA VAL A 166 5.62 1.40 -11.28
C VAL A 166 7.12 1.66 -11.28
N LYS A 167 7.57 2.55 -12.16
CA LYS A 167 9.01 2.77 -12.41
C LYS A 167 9.75 3.21 -11.14
N ASP A 168 9.16 4.11 -10.36
CA ASP A 168 9.83 4.66 -9.18
C ASP A 168 9.92 3.64 -8.05
N ARG A 169 8.93 2.75 -7.89
CA ARG A 169 9.04 1.61 -6.99
C ARG A 169 10.15 0.68 -7.45
N ASP A 170 10.16 0.29 -8.71
CA ASP A 170 11.16 -0.65 -9.24
C ASP A 170 12.58 -0.08 -9.06
N ARG A 171 12.74 1.25 -9.15
CA ARG A 171 14.00 1.95 -8.82
C ARG A 171 14.30 1.91 -7.32
N PHE A 172 13.33 2.20 -6.48
CA PHE A 172 13.47 2.18 -5.02
C PHE A 172 13.88 0.79 -4.50
N THR A 173 13.28 -0.28 -5.02
CA THR A 173 13.64 -1.65 -4.65
C THR A 173 14.93 -2.14 -5.32
N GLY A 174 15.46 -1.40 -6.29
CA GLY A 174 16.60 -1.84 -7.11
C GLY A 174 16.31 -3.06 -7.98
N TRP A 175 15.03 -3.39 -8.22
CA TRP A 175 14.66 -4.62 -8.93
C TRP A 175 14.75 -4.45 -10.43
N ASP A 176 15.49 -5.34 -11.08
CA ASP A 176 15.41 -5.51 -12.52
C ASP A 176 14.09 -6.17 -12.95
N LYS A 177 13.91 -6.33 -14.27
CA LYS A 177 12.70 -6.94 -14.82
C LYS A 177 12.53 -8.41 -14.41
N THR A 178 13.60 -9.16 -14.21
CA THR A 178 13.58 -10.58 -13.88
C THR A 178 13.21 -10.78 -12.41
N THR A 179 13.91 -10.10 -11.51
CA THR A 179 13.66 -10.06 -10.07
C THR A 179 12.25 -9.56 -9.76
N LYS A 180 11.78 -8.52 -10.44
CA LYS A 180 10.38 -8.09 -10.28
C LYS A 180 9.39 -9.19 -10.67
N ARG A 181 9.66 -9.96 -11.72
CA ARG A 181 8.73 -11.02 -12.16
C ARG A 181 8.57 -12.10 -11.10
N THR A 182 9.61 -12.38 -10.31
CA THR A 182 9.57 -13.38 -9.24
C THR A 182 9.06 -12.80 -7.93
N HIS A 183 9.40 -11.55 -7.59
CA HIS A 183 9.14 -11.00 -6.24
C HIS A 183 7.95 -10.04 -6.12
N LEU A 184 7.32 -9.60 -7.22
CA LEU A 184 6.22 -8.62 -7.12
C LEU A 184 5.04 -9.10 -6.27
N HIS A 185 4.81 -10.41 -6.17
CA HIS A 185 3.75 -10.98 -5.33
C HIS A 185 3.98 -10.75 -3.83
N LEU A 186 5.21 -10.43 -3.41
CA LEU A 186 5.58 -10.10 -2.03
C LEU A 186 5.26 -8.64 -1.66
N ILE A 187 4.63 -7.89 -2.58
CA ILE A 187 4.23 -6.49 -2.37
C ILE A 187 2.70 -6.38 -2.35
N ALA A 188 2.17 -5.77 -1.29
CA ALA A 188 0.75 -5.46 -1.16
C ALA A 188 0.48 -3.96 -1.31
N SER A 189 -0.48 -3.60 -2.15
CA SER A 189 -0.93 -2.22 -2.34
C SER A 189 -2.15 -1.92 -1.48
N ASN A 190 -2.09 -0.88 -0.65
CA ASN A 190 -3.25 -0.31 0.02
C ASN A 190 -4.11 0.45 -0.99
N VAL A 191 -5.07 -0.24 -1.59
CA VAL A 191 -5.91 0.31 -2.66
C VAL A 191 -7.09 1.12 -2.15
N ARG A 192 -7.49 0.93 -0.88
CA ARG A 192 -8.53 1.73 -0.21
C ARG A 192 -8.21 1.90 1.26
N PHE A 193 -8.45 3.11 1.74
CA PHE A 193 -8.43 3.41 3.16
C PHE A 193 -9.54 4.41 3.47
N LEU A 194 -10.49 4.01 4.29
CA LEU A 194 -11.64 4.81 4.70
C LEU A 194 -11.63 4.98 6.21
N ILE A 195 -11.73 6.21 6.67
CA ILE A 195 -12.28 6.57 7.99
C ILE A 195 -13.68 7.12 7.72
N PRO A 196 -14.77 6.52 8.24
CA PRO A 196 -16.12 7.00 7.98
C PRO A 196 -16.33 8.44 8.48
N PRO A 197 -17.21 9.24 7.84
CA PRO A 197 -17.32 10.68 8.11
C PRO A 197 -17.80 11.04 9.52
N TRP A 198 -18.46 10.12 10.23
CA TRP A 198 -18.86 10.31 11.64
C TRP A 198 -17.73 10.02 12.63
N VAL A 199 -16.54 9.64 12.15
CA VAL A 199 -15.36 9.37 12.98
C VAL A 199 -14.31 10.44 12.70
N THR A 200 -14.15 11.38 13.63
CA THR A 200 -13.23 12.53 13.54
C THR A 200 -12.09 12.46 14.56
N VAL A 201 -11.85 11.26 15.12
CA VAL A 201 -10.81 10.99 16.13
C VAL A 201 -9.41 11.33 15.60
N LYS A 202 -8.73 12.26 16.28
CA LYS A 202 -7.37 12.68 15.93
C LYS A 202 -6.38 11.52 16.06
N HIS A 203 -5.48 11.41 15.08
CA HIS A 203 -4.44 10.38 14.97
C HIS A 203 -4.94 8.93 14.79
N LEU A 204 -6.24 8.72 14.61
CA LEU A 204 -6.79 7.38 14.35
C LEU A 204 -6.23 6.79 13.05
N ALA A 205 -6.19 7.57 11.96
CA ALA A 205 -5.78 7.05 10.65
C ALA A 205 -4.36 6.46 10.66
N SER A 206 -3.39 7.17 11.24
CA SER A 206 -2.01 6.66 11.35
C SER A 206 -1.92 5.49 12.32
N LYS A 207 -2.62 5.52 13.45
CA LYS A 207 -2.69 4.38 14.40
C LYS A 207 -3.22 3.12 13.72
N VAL A 208 -4.29 3.24 12.94
CA VAL A 208 -4.89 2.14 12.17
C VAL A 208 -3.92 1.59 11.13
N LEU A 209 -3.24 2.47 10.37
CA LEU A 209 -2.23 2.03 9.41
C LEU A 209 -1.09 1.25 10.08
N SER A 210 -0.56 1.75 11.21
CA SER A 210 0.50 1.05 11.95
C SER A 210 0.03 -0.31 12.48
N LEU A 211 -1.20 -0.41 12.99
CA LEU A 211 -1.76 -1.68 13.44
C LEU A 211 -2.00 -2.65 12.27
N ALA A 212 -2.48 -2.14 11.13
CA ALA A 212 -2.73 -2.95 9.94
C ALA A 212 -1.43 -3.52 9.37
N LEU A 213 -0.36 -2.71 9.32
CA LEU A 213 0.95 -3.13 8.84
C LEU A 213 1.54 -4.26 9.69
N LYS A 214 1.47 -4.15 11.03
CA LYS A 214 2.00 -5.17 11.96
C LYS A 214 1.44 -6.58 11.79
N ARG A 215 0.31 -6.73 11.11
CA ARG A 215 -0.36 -8.01 10.90
C ARG A 215 -0.53 -8.35 9.42
N LEU A 216 -0.18 -7.43 8.51
CA LEU A 216 -0.46 -7.56 7.09
C LEU A 216 0.20 -8.82 6.53
N SER A 217 1.49 -9.03 6.80
CA SER A 217 2.22 -10.20 6.31
C SER A 217 1.63 -11.50 6.85
N HIS A 218 1.34 -11.57 8.15
CA HIS A 218 0.73 -12.74 8.78
C HIS A 218 -0.67 -13.05 8.21
N ASP A 219 -1.54 -12.05 8.10
CA ASP A 219 -2.89 -12.21 7.53
C ASP A 219 -2.81 -12.64 6.05
N TRP A 220 -1.84 -12.11 5.30
CA TRP A 220 -1.62 -12.46 3.90
C TRP A 220 -1.15 -13.91 3.76
N GLU A 221 -0.19 -14.32 4.56
CA GLU A 221 0.35 -15.67 4.58
C GLU A 221 -0.72 -16.69 4.96
N ALA A 222 -1.55 -16.40 5.96
CA ALA A 222 -2.67 -17.24 6.34
C ALA A 222 -3.69 -17.47 5.19
N VAL A 223 -3.81 -16.51 4.26
CA VAL A 223 -4.76 -16.62 3.12
C VAL A 223 -4.08 -17.19 1.86
N TYR A 224 -2.84 -16.80 1.58
CA TYR A 224 -2.17 -17.02 0.29
C TYR A 224 -0.95 -17.94 0.36
N GLY A 225 -0.47 -18.28 1.56
CA GLY A 225 0.66 -19.19 1.79
C GLY A 225 2.01 -18.56 1.50
N HIS A 226 2.11 -17.23 1.52
CA HIS A 226 3.37 -16.50 1.44
C HIS A 226 3.25 -15.13 2.13
N PRO A 227 4.35 -14.54 2.61
CA PRO A 227 4.34 -13.26 3.31
C PRO A 227 4.25 -12.05 2.37
N VAL A 228 4.15 -10.87 2.98
CA VAL A 228 4.34 -9.55 2.36
C VAL A 228 5.59 -8.92 2.98
N TYR A 229 6.48 -8.37 2.14
CA TYR A 229 7.70 -7.67 2.60
C TYR A 229 7.67 -6.16 2.31
N LEU A 230 6.75 -5.71 1.45
CA LEU A 230 6.58 -4.30 1.16
C LEU A 230 5.09 -3.96 1.03
N ALA A 231 4.67 -2.91 1.71
CA ALA A 231 3.39 -2.27 1.48
C ALA A 231 3.57 -1.02 0.60
N GLU A 232 2.69 -0.78 -0.37
CA GLU A 232 2.68 0.42 -1.21
C GLU A 232 1.31 1.12 -1.20
N THR A 233 1.26 2.43 -1.42
CA THR A 233 0.00 3.15 -1.67
C THR A 233 0.23 4.28 -2.68
N PHE A 234 -0.86 4.72 -3.31
CA PHE A 234 -0.86 5.80 -4.28
C PHE A 234 -1.79 6.93 -3.83
N VAL A 235 -1.20 8.03 -3.38
CA VAL A 235 -1.92 9.20 -2.89
C VAL A 235 -2.10 10.21 -4.02
N ASP A 236 -3.36 10.59 -4.27
CA ASP A 236 -3.68 11.68 -5.19
C ASP A 236 -3.51 13.03 -4.47
N THR A 237 -2.44 13.74 -4.79
CA THR A 237 -2.08 15.01 -4.13
C THR A 237 -2.98 16.17 -4.48
N ALA A 238 -3.79 16.06 -5.54
CA ALA A 238 -4.84 17.03 -5.78
C ALA A 238 -5.94 16.97 -4.71
N ARG A 239 -6.00 15.89 -3.92
CA ARG A 239 -7.03 15.67 -2.89
C ARG A 239 -6.45 15.53 -1.48
N PHE A 240 -5.31 14.86 -1.33
CA PHE A 240 -4.76 14.50 -0.02
C PHE A 240 -3.25 14.67 0.03
N GLN A 241 -2.74 15.14 1.16
CA GLN A 241 -1.30 15.31 1.39
C GLN A 241 -0.58 14.02 1.83
N GLY A 242 -1.31 12.92 2.08
CA GLY A 242 -0.71 11.67 2.54
C GLY A 242 -0.18 11.70 3.98
N THR A 243 -0.60 12.67 4.78
CA THR A 243 -0.11 12.92 6.15
C THR A 243 -0.25 11.70 7.06
N CYS A 244 -1.34 10.93 6.94
CA CYS A 244 -1.52 9.72 7.75
C CYS A 244 -0.50 8.62 7.43
N TYR A 245 -0.07 8.51 6.17
CA TYR A 245 0.98 7.57 5.77
C TYR A 245 2.34 8.02 6.30
N GLN A 246 2.67 9.30 6.17
CA GLN A 246 3.90 9.87 6.76
C GLN A 246 3.95 9.69 8.28
N ALA A 247 2.85 9.99 8.98
CA ALA A 247 2.72 9.81 10.42
C ALA A 247 2.75 8.34 10.86
N ALA A 248 2.48 7.40 9.93
CA ALA A 248 2.65 5.96 10.13
C ALA A 248 4.01 5.45 9.61
N ASN A 249 4.99 6.34 9.41
CA ASN A 249 6.36 6.05 8.96
C ASN A 249 6.49 5.48 7.55
N TRP A 250 5.55 5.79 6.65
CA TRP A 250 5.71 5.44 5.25
C TRP A 250 6.70 6.38 4.57
N LEU A 251 7.59 5.82 3.76
CA LEU A 251 8.55 6.56 2.97
C LEU A 251 7.91 6.99 1.66
N ARG A 252 8.06 8.27 1.30
CA ARG A 252 7.67 8.78 -0.02
C ARG A 252 8.81 8.52 -1.00
N VAL A 253 8.60 7.63 -1.97
CA VAL A 253 9.67 7.11 -2.83
C VAL A 253 9.54 7.48 -4.31
N GLY A 254 8.47 8.19 -4.70
CA GLY A 254 8.34 8.71 -6.06
C GLY A 254 6.91 9.04 -6.46
N LYS A 255 6.63 8.97 -7.76
CA LYS A 255 5.31 9.26 -8.34
C LYS A 255 4.93 8.24 -9.41
N THR A 256 3.62 8.08 -9.62
CA THR A 256 3.10 7.37 -10.79
C THR A 256 3.17 8.26 -12.03
N LYS A 257 3.24 7.63 -13.20
CA LYS A 257 3.18 8.35 -14.49
C LYS A 257 1.79 8.91 -14.83
N GLY A 258 0.74 8.63 -14.05
CA GLY A 258 -0.64 8.99 -14.42
C GLY A 258 -1.17 8.18 -15.61
N SER A 259 -0.94 6.86 -15.60
CA SER A 259 -1.53 5.92 -16.54
C SER A 259 -2.33 4.86 -15.81
N ALA A 260 -3.43 4.42 -16.41
CA ALA A 260 -4.27 3.34 -15.91
C ALA A 260 -4.37 2.21 -16.94
N LYS A 261 -4.43 0.97 -16.47
CA LYS A 261 -4.64 -0.20 -17.32
C LYS A 261 -6.12 -0.31 -17.71
N ARG A 262 -6.43 -0.34 -19.01
CA ARG A 262 -7.74 -0.70 -19.56
C ARG A 262 -7.57 -1.87 -20.54
N GLY A 263 -8.08 -3.04 -20.16
CA GLY A 263 -7.82 -4.28 -20.90
C GLY A 263 -6.32 -4.60 -20.93
N ASN A 264 -5.77 -4.84 -22.12
CA ASN A 264 -4.33 -5.10 -22.31
C ASN A 264 -3.49 -3.84 -22.57
N THR A 265 -4.13 -2.66 -22.62
CA THR A 265 -3.45 -1.39 -22.91
C THR A 265 -3.36 -0.49 -21.68
N TYR A 266 -2.36 0.37 -21.64
CA TYR A 266 -2.28 1.45 -20.67
C TYR A 266 -2.71 2.73 -21.35
N ARG A 267 -3.66 3.45 -20.74
CA ARG A 267 -4.09 4.77 -21.21
C ARG A 267 -3.55 5.82 -20.26
N TYR A 268 -2.83 6.78 -20.82
CA TYR A 268 -2.36 7.95 -20.09
C TYR A 268 -3.54 8.89 -19.81
N HIS A 269 -3.61 9.43 -18.60
CA HIS A 269 -4.67 10.34 -18.15
C HIS A 269 -4.10 11.52 -17.36
N GLY A 270 -2.79 11.70 -17.27
CA GLY A 270 -2.13 12.86 -16.64
C GLY A 270 -2.22 12.95 -15.11
N GLN A 271 -3.11 12.18 -14.46
CA GLN A 271 -3.29 12.25 -13.01
C GLN A 271 -2.20 11.45 -12.28
N THR A 272 -1.08 12.11 -11.99
CA THR A 272 0.01 11.53 -11.21
C THR A 272 -0.40 11.34 -9.75
N LYS A 273 0.19 10.35 -9.09
CA LYS A 273 -0.04 10.05 -7.67
C LYS A 273 1.30 9.90 -6.98
N GLU A 274 1.42 10.39 -5.75
CA GLU A 274 2.60 10.12 -4.93
C GLU A 274 2.60 8.67 -4.47
N LEU A 275 3.77 8.05 -4.56
CA LEU A 275 4.01 6.69 -4.13
C LEU A 275 4.63 6.72 -2.73
N PHE A 276 3.94 6.07 -1.80
CA PHE A 276 4.45 5.80 -0.47
C PHE A 276 4.67 4.31 -0.30
N THR A 277 5.72 3.93 0.42
CA THR A 277 6.04 2.54 0.73
C THR A 277 6.39 2.36 2.20
N PHE A 278 6.05 1.20 2.75
CA PHE A 278 6.48 0.76 4.07
C PHE A 278 7.16 -0.61 3.92
N LEU A 279 8.40 -0.73 4.41
CA LEU A 279 9.18 -1.96 4.35
C LEU A 279 8.98 -2.76 5.64
N GLU A 280 8.62 -4.02 5.52
CA GLU A 280 8.56 -4.97 6.63
C GLU A 280 9.70 -5.98 6.40
N HIS A 281 10.79 -5.83 7.15
CA HIS A 281 11.96 -6.71 7.02
C HIS A 281 12.47 -7.02 8.42
N GLU A 282 12.54 -8.30 8.79
CA GLU A 282 12.96 -8.73 10.14
C GLU A 282 14.40 -8.28 10.46
N ASP A 283 15.30 -8.35 9.48
CA ASP A 283 16.69 -7.88 9.64
C ASP A 283 16.85 -6.35 9.66
N VAL A 284 15.78 -5.61 9.34
CA VAL A 284 15.77 -4.15 9.48
C VAL A 284 15.22 -3.84 10.86
N SER A 285 16.13 -3.44 11.75
CA SER A 285 15.83 -3.09 13.13
C SER A 285 14.51 -2.30 13.24
N PRO A 286 13.59 -2.63 14.18
CA PRO A 286 12.35 -1.88 14.40
C PRO A 286 12.61 -0.41 14.78
N TYR A 287 13.87 -0.06 15.07
CA TYR A 287 14.34 1.31 15.27
C TYR A 287 14.63 2.08 13.98
N ASN A 288 14.38 1.54 12.78
CA ASN A 288 14.53 2.25 11.49
C ASN A 288 13.48 3.37 11.28
N ASN A 289 12.90 3.87 12.36
CA ASN A 289 12.02 5.01 12.36
C ASN A 289 12.88 6.27 12.28
N HIS A 290 13.25 6.67 11.06
CA HIS A 290 14.10 7.84 10.81
C HIS A 290 13.57 9.10 11.51
N ALA A 291 12.23 9.27 11.58
CA ALA A 291 11.59 10.36 12.30
C ALA A 291 11.73 10.24 13.83
N GLU A 292 11.51 9.05 14.39
CA GLU A 292 11.71 8.82 15.83
C GLU A 292 13.19 8.89 16.23
N GLN A 293 14.11 8.40 15.42
CA GLN A 293 15.56 8.58 15.63
C GLN A 293 15.95 10.06 15.58
N GLN A 294 15.42 10.82 14.63
CA GLN A 294 15.64 12.27 14.56
C GLN A 294 15.07 13.01 15.78
N MET A 295 13.93 12.56 16.31
CA MET A 295 13.31 13.17 17.50
C MET A 295 13.87 12.67 18.83
N ARG A 296 14.47 11.47 18.90
CA ARG A 296 14.93 10.86 20.15
C ARG A 296 15.95 11.71 20.90
N LYS A 297 16.97 12.21 20.21
CA LYS A 297 18.02 13.03 20.84
C LYS A 297 17.42 14.34 21.41
N PRO A 298 16.64 15.13 20.65
CA PRO A 298 15.91 16.28 21.20
C PRO A 298 14.94 15.96 22.35
N VAL A 299 14.19 14.87 22.25
CA VAL A 299 13.21 14.47 23.28
C VAL A 299 13.90 14.03 24.57
N LEU A 300 14.98 13.26 24.47
CA LEU A 300 15.80 12.85 25.61
C LEU A 300 16.47 14.06 26.27
N THR A 301 17.12 14.92 25.48
CA THR A 301 17.73 16.16 25.97
C THR A 301 16.70 17.04 26.68
N ARG A 302 15.48 17.18 26.16
CA ARG A 302 14.39 17.93 26.80
C ARG A 302 13.97 17.32 28.15
N LYS A 303 13.86 15.99 28.22
CA LYS A 303 13.47 15.30 29.46
C LYS A 303 14.54 15.41 30.54
N VAL A 304 15.82 15.35 30.16
CA VAL A 304 16.96 15.45 31.09
C VAL A 304 17.19 16.90 31.55
N SER A 305 16.86 17.91 30.74
CA SER A 305 17.07 19.34 31.04
C SER A 305 15.88 20.05 31.73
N GLN A 306 14.98 19.31 32.40
CA GLN A 306 13.84 19.85 33.17
C GLN A 306 12.77 20.63 32.37
N GLN A 307 12.71 20.49 31.04
CA GLN A 307 11.80 21.21 30.14
C GLN A 307 11.97 22.75 30.14
N ASN A 308 11.39 23.41 29.14
CA ASN A 308 11.40 24.88 29.05
C ASN A 308 10.34 25.48 29.98
N ARG A 309 10.74 26.45 30.79
CA ARG A 309 9.86 27.15 31.75
C ARG A 309 9.11 28.34 31.13
N SER A 310 9.28 28.59 29.84
CA SER A 310 8.58 29.64 29.07
C SER A 310 8.36 29.24 27.61
N GLU A 311 7.36 29.84 26.96
CA GLU A 311 7.09 29.60 25.53
C GLU A 311 8.25 30.05 24.62
N ASP A 312 8.88 31.18 24.95
CA ASP A 312 10.02 31.69 24.17
C ASP A 312 11.25 30.79 24.31
N GLY A 313 11.47 30.20 25.48
CA GLY A 313 12.50 29.18 25.69
C GLY A 313 12.22 27.93 24.84
N ALA A 314 10.94 27.51 24.75
CA ALA A 314 10.54 26.38 23.92
C ALA A 314 10.75 26.63 22.42
N LYS A 315 10.37 27.81 21.93
CA LYS A 315 10.60 28.22 20.54
C LYS A 315 12.09 28.30 20.22
N THR A 316 12.89 28.93 21.09
CA THR A 316 14.33 29.08 20.92
C THR A 316 15.03 27.72 20.86
N GLN A 317 14.70 26.82 21.79
CA GLN A 317 15.27 25.47 21.79
C GLN A 317 14.84 24.66 20.56
N ALA A 318 13.60 24.77 20.09
CA ALA A 318 13.14 24.10 18.87
C ALA A 318 13.93 24.54 17.62
N ILE A 319 14.21 25.84 17.51
CA ILE A 319 15.02 26.41 16.43
C ILE A 319 16.47 25.91 16.53
N LEU A 320 17.08 26.01 17.71
CA LEU A 320 18.47 25.58 17.94
C LEU A 320 18.66 24.08 17.65
N MET A 321 17.77 23.22 18.14
CA MET A 321 17.85 21.78 17.89
C MET A 321 17.70 21.44 16.40
N SER A 322 16.88 22.20 15.67
CA SER A 322 16.73 22.04 14.22
C SER A 322 18.01 22.43 13.47
N LEU A 323 18.65 23.54 13.86
CA LEU A 323 19.91 24.02 13.26
C LEU A 323 21.08 23.05 13.54
N LEU A 324 21.26 22.65 14.81
CA LEU A 324 22.30 21.71 15.21
C LEU A 324 22.12 20.37 14.51
N ARG A 325 20.89 19.86 14.41
CA ARG A 325 20.60 18.59 13.74
C ARG A 325 20.84 18.67 12.24
N SER A 326 20.49 19.78 11.60
CA SER A 326 20.72 19.99 10.17
C SER A 326 22.22 19.98 9.86
N ALA A 327 23.03 20.60 10.72
CA ALA A 327 24.50 20.58 10.60
C ALA A 327 25.09 19.17 10.80
N GLU A 328 24.63 18.42 11.81
CA GLU A 328 25.01 17.01 12.02
C GLU A 328 24.71 16.15 10.78
N LEU A 329 23.53 16.31 10.16
CA LEU A 329 23.13 15.57 8.96
C LEU A 329 23.98 15.91 7.73
N GLN A 330 24.42 17.16 7.64
CA GLN A 330 25.32 17.63 6.58
C GLN A 330 26.80 17.28 6.84
N ARG A 331 27.09 16.59 7.96
CA ARG A 331 28.45 16.28 8.43
C ARG A 331 29.32 17.53 8.65
N ILE A 332 28.68 18.64 9.03
CA ILE A 332 29.34 19.89 9.38
C ILE A 332 29.36 20.00 10.92
N ASN A 333 30.42 20.57 11.49
CA ASN A 333 30.49 20.81 12.92
C ASN A 333 29.29 21.69 13.37
N PRO A 334 28.38 21.17 14.22
CA PRO A 334 27.13 21.84 14.52
C PRO A 334 27.31 23.11 15.35
N VAL A 335 28.33 23.15 16.22
CA VAL A 335 28.64 24.32 17.05
C VAL A 335 29.22 25.44 16.18
N GLU A 336 30.17 25.11 15.30
CA GLU A 336 30.77 26.09 14.39
C GLU A 336 29.74 26.65 13.41
N ASN A 337 28.87 25.80 12.86
CA ASN A 337 27.83 26.24 11.93
C ASN A 337 26.81 27.16 12.62
N LEU A 338 26.44 26.86 13.86
CA LEU A 338 25.55 27.70 14.65
C LEU A 338 26.20 29.05 14.97
N LEU A 339 27.47 29.06 15.38
CA LEU A 339 28.23 30.28 15.65
C LEU A 339 28.41 31.14 14.39
N ALA A 340 28.70 30.52 13.25
CA ALA A 340 28.79 31.21 11.97
C ALA A 340 27.45 31.84 11.57
N SER A 341 26.35 31.09 11.71
CA SER A 341 24.99 31.58 11.43
C SER A 341 24.62 32.76 12.35
N ALA A 342 24.97 32.69 13.64
CA ALA A 342 24.73 33.76 14.60
C ALA A 342 25.58 35.00 14.28
N LYS A 343 26.87 34.83 13.96
CA LYS A 343 27.76 35.93 13.54
C LYS A 343 27.22 36.63 12.30
N ASN A 344 26.81 35.88 11.28
CA ASN A 344 26.22 36.44 10.07
C ASN A 344 24.93 37.22 10.37
N ALA A 345 24.04 36.67 11.22
CA ALA A 345 22.82 37.37 11.62
C ALA A 345 23.08 38.65 12.42
N LEU A 346 24.13 38.69 13.24
CA LEU A 346 24.56 39.87 13.98
C LEU A 346 25.21 40.91 13.07
N MET A 347 26.03 40.49 12.11
CA MET A 347 26.67 41.39 11.14
C MET A 347 25.64 42.05 10.20
N VAL A 348 24.56 41.35 9.88
CA VAL A 348 23.41 41.91 9.13
C VAL A 348 22.58 42.87 9.99
N LYS A 349 22.69 42.79 11.33
CA LYS A 349 21.94 43.62 12.28
C LYS A 349 22.72 44.80 12.87
N THR A 350 24.04 44.90 12.70
CA THR A 350 24.81 46.09 13.09
C THR A 350 24.78 47.13 11.99
N PRO A 351 24.13 48.30 12.18
CA PRO A 351 24.50 49.49 11.43
C PRO A 351 25.93 49.86 11.84
N SER A 352 26.70 50.40 10.89
CA SER A 352 28.02 50.96 11.14
C SER A 352 27.97 51.98 12.29
N GLY A 353 28.58 51.63 13.42
CA GLY A 353 28.87 52.53 14.52
C GLY A 353 28.11 52.18 15.79
N PHE A 354 28.75 51.44 16.69
CA PHE A 354 28.79 51.74 18.13
C PHE A 354 29.92 50.91 18.74
N ALA A 355 31.03 51.59 19.04
CA ALA A 355 32.10 51.06 19.86
C ALA A 355 31.64 51.09 21.32
N CYS A 356 31.86 50.01 22.07
CA CYS A 356 31.93 50.12 23.53
C CYS A 356 33.01 49.21 24.09
N LYS A 357 33.80 49.82 24.97
CA LYS A 357 35.08 49.36 25.52
C LYS A 357 34.89 48.15 26.44
N ILE A 358 35.87 47.25 26.37
CA ILE A 358 36.14 46.23 27.39
C ILE A 358 36.70 46.97 28.62
N ALA A 359 36.19 46.65 29.80
CA ALA A 359 36.87 46.90 31.07
C ALA A 359 37.13 45.54 31.75
N CYS A 360 38.32 45.43 32.34
CA CYS A 360 38.92 44.24 32.96
C CYS A 360 38.05 43.53 33.99
#